data_AF-A0A1G0BXP6-F1
#
_entry.id   AF-A0A1G0BXP6-F1
#
_cell.length_a   1.000
_cell.length_b   1.000
_cell.length_c   1.000
_cell.angle_alpha   90.00
_cell.angle_beta   90.00
_cell.angle_gamma   90.00
#
_symmetry.space_group_name_H-M   'P 1'
#
loop_
_entity.id
_entity.type
_entity.pdbx_description
1 polymer ?
#
loop_
_entity_poly.entity_id
_entity_poly.type
_entity_poly.pdbx_seq_one_letter_code
_entity_poly.pdbx_strand_id
1 'polypeptide(L)'
;MKKNIPLTIENITDADEKECRITSMKQIEAILRDIATSGTNAALYYNAKREFIMTTILDSDEDGLWVEQGRSATENHNITESHKVTLVSSHNQVKVQFVVNAASRVTYDGHPAFFLPIPTSLYRLQRREFFRLSLPSSEHLRCLINATKPKEENAASDAAPLEMTVIDLQIPAADISGGGVGLICMEGEFEFEPGEKLSYPRQSRGFISISPSKGQKRDAPKGAGSHA
;
A
#
# COMPACT_ATOMS: atom_id res chain seq x y z
N MET A 1 7.28 -0.91 13.79
CA MET A 1 7.16 -2.00 12.80
C MET A 1 7.32 -1.41 11.41
N LYS A 2 8.19 -1.95 10.55
CA LYS A 2 8.32 -1.51 9.16
C LYS A 2 7.03 -1.90 8.42
N LYS A 3 6.32 -0.93 7.84
CA LYS A 3 5.11 -1.19 7.04
C LYS A 3 5.55 -1.88 5.74
N ASN A 4 5.02 -3.07 5.46
CA ASN A 4 5.34 -3.77 4.22
C ASN A 4 4.70 -3.04 3.04
N ILE A 5 5.47 -2.83 1.97
CA ILE A 5 4.96 -2.26 0.73
C ILE A 5 4.22 -3.37 -0.02
N PRO A 6 2.96 -3.13 -0.42
CA PRO A 6 2.21 -4.13 -1.18
C PRO A 6 2.95 -4.40 -2.50
N LEU A 7 3.27 -5.66 -2.77
CA LEU A 7 4.01 -6.08 -3.96
C LEU A 7 3.08 -6.24 -5.18
N THR A 8 2.05 -5.41 -5.27
CA THR A 8 1.11 -5.38 -6.39
C THR A 8 1.62 -4.50 -7.53
N ILE A 9 1.27 -4.86 -8.76
CA ILE A 9 1.54 -4.02 -9.92
C ILE A 9 0.74 -2.72 -9.82
N GLU A 10 1.41 -1.61 -10.09
CA GLU A 10 0.80 -0.28 -10.21
C GLU A 10 0.55 0.07 -11.67
N ASN A 11 -0.56 0.76 -11.90
CA ASN A 11 -0.80 1.46 -13.15
C ASN A 11 0.14 2.67 -13.21
N ILE A 12 0.94 2.73 -14.29
CA ILE A 12 1.86 3.84 -14.55
C ILE A 12 1.06 4.96 -15.21
N THR A 13 1.04 6.13 -14.58
CA THR A 13 0.41 7.34 -15.11
C THR A 13 1.41 8.17 -15.92
N ASP A 14 0.94 9.15 -16.69
CA ASP A 14 1.81 10.06 -17.43
C ASP A 14 2.75 10.87 -16.51
N ALA A 15 2.31 11.15 -15.28
CA ALA A 15 3.16 11.80 -14.28
C ALA A 15 4.30 10.86 -13.83
N ASP A 16 4.00 9.58 -13.60
CA ASP A 16 5.02 8.59 -13.23
C ASP A 16 6.03 8.37 -14.35
N GLU A 17 5.57 8.39 -15.59
CA GLU A 17 6.42 8.28 -16.78
C GLU A 17 7.48 9.37 -16.81
N LYS A 18 7.11 10.59 -16.38
CA LYS A 18 8.00 11.74 -16.35
C LYS A 18 8.89 11.78 -15.12
N GLU A 19 8.36 11.44 -13.95
CA GLU A 19 8.99 11.74 -12.65
C GLU A 19 9.56 10.51 -11.93
N CYS A 20 8.99 9.33 -12.18
CA CYS A 20 9.35 8.10 -11.48
C CYS A 20 10.15 7.11 -12.34
N ARG A 21 10.25 7.34 -13.66
CA ARG A 21 10.97 6.47 -14.58
C ARG A 21 12.47 6.71 -14.50
N ILE A 22 13.22 5.63 -14.27
CA ILE A 22 14.68 5.60 -14.24
C ILE A 22 15.16 4.82 -15.46
N THR A 23 15.98 5.48 -16.29
CA THR A 23 16.56 4.92 -17.52
C THR A 23 18.09 4.85 -17.49
N SER A 24 18.73 5.47 -16.50
CA SER A 24 20.19 5.45 -16.35
C SER A 24 20.65 4.07 -15.88
N MET A 25 21.42 3.35 -16.70
CA MET A 25 21.92 2.00 -16.37
C MET A 25 22.64 1.95 -15.02
N LYS A 26 23.53 2.92 -14.74
CA LYS A 26 24.22 2.99 -13.44
C LYS A 26 23.27 3.12 -12.25
N GLN A 27 22.18 3.87 -12.40
CA GLN A 27 21.18 3.99 -11.35
C GLN A 27 20.35 2.72 -11.21
N ILE A 28 19.99 2.10 -12.34
CA ILE A 28 19.27 0.82 -12.37
C ILE A 28 20.07 -0.26 -11.63
N GLU A 29 21.33 -0.44 -12.00
CA GLU A 29 22.25 -1.40 -11.35
C GLU A 29 22.38 -1.12 -9.84
N ALA A 30 22.60 0.13 -9.45
CA ALA A 30 22.71 0.49 -8.04
C ALA A 30 21.45 0.15 -7.24
N ILE A 31 20.26 0.47 -7.79
CA ILE A 31 18.98 0.17 -7.15
C ILE A 31 18.77 -1.34 -7.03
N LEU A 32 19.01 -2.09 -8.10
CA LEU A 32 18.80 -3.54 -8.12
C LEU A 32 19.77 -4.25 -7.17
N ARG A 33 21.03 -3.80 -7.13
CA ARG A 33 22.04 -4.31 -6.19
C ARG A 33 21.68 -4.04 -4.74
N ASP A 34 21.17 -2.85 -4.44
CA ASP A 34 20.67 -2.53 -3.10
C ASP A 34 19.50 -3.43 -2.71
N ILE A 35 18.55 -3.67 -3.63
CA ILE A 35 17.42 -4.58 -3.40
C ILE A 35 17.93 -6.00 -3.11
N ALA A 36 18.84 -6.53 -3.93
CA ALA A 36 19.43 -7.85 -3.75
C ALA A 36 20.15 -7.97 -2.39
N THR A 37 21.03 -7.01 -2.09
CA THR A 37 21.81 -6.97 -0.84
C THR A 37 20.90 -6.91 0.39
N SER A 38 19.77 -6.20 0.29
CA SER A 38 18.82 -6.07 1.39
C SER A 38 17.97 -7.32 1.63
N GLY A 39 17.93 -8.26 0.69
CA GLY A 39 17.04 -9.42 0.73
C GLY A 39 15.55 -9.04 0.75
N THR A 40 15.18 -7.92 0.12
CA THR A 40 13.78 -7.47 0.12
C THR A 40 12.93 -8.36 -0.76
N ASN A 41 11.78 -8.81 -0.23
CA ASN A 41 10.81 -9.62 -0.99
C ASN A 41 10.40 -8.93 -2.30
N ALA A 42 10.18 -9.75 -3.30
CA ALA A 42 9.67 -9.37 -4.61
C ALA A 42 8.51 -10.26 -5.02
N ALA A 43 7.67 -9.75 -5.91
CA ALA A 43 6.67 -10.52 -6.62
C ALA A 43 7.03 -10.51 -8.11
N LEU A 44 7.15 -11.70 -8.69
CA LEU A 44 7.41 -11.87 -10.12
C LEU A 44 6.11 -12.28 -10.80
N TYR A 45 5.52 -11.33 -11.53
CA TYR A 45 4.30 -11.52 -12.29
C TYR A 45 4.59 -12.02 -13.69
N TYR A 46 3.82 -13.01 -14.12
CA TYR A 46 3.89 -13.62 -15.44
C TYR A 46 2.48 -13.80 -16.02
N ASN A 47 2.35 -14.44 -17.19
CA ASN A 47 1.06 -14.67 -17.87
C ASN A 47 0.19 -13.39 -17.97
N ALA A 48 0.75 -12.35 -18.61
CA ALA A 48 0.10 -11.04 -18.75
C ALA A 48 -0.37 -10.42 -17.42
N LYS A 49 0.45 -10.56 -16.36
CA LYS A 49 0.24 -9.97 -15.03
C LYS A 49 -0.91 -10.60 -14.21
N ARG A 50 -1.39 -11.78 -14.61
CA ARG A 50 -2.51 -12.47 -13.92
C ARG A 50 -2.06 -13.40 -12.81
N GLU A 51 -0.85 -13.94 -12.93
CA GLU A 51 -0.26 -14.85 -11.97
C GLU A 51 1.06 -14.28 -11.45
N PHE A 52 1.46 -14.67 -10.24
CA PHE A 52 2.73 -14.26 -9.65
C PHE A 52 3.27 -15.32 -8.69
N ILE A 53 4.59 -15.31 -8.52
CA ILE A 53 5.26 -15.97 -7.41
C ILE A 53 5.88 -14.94 -6.47
N MET A 54 5.93 -15.27 -5.17
CA MET A 54 6.80 -14.55 -4.23
C MET A 54 8.23 -15.05 -4.39
N THR A 55 9.18 -14.13 -4.41
CA THR A 55 10.59 -14.42 -4.69
C THR A 55 11.49 -13.34 -4.05
N THR A 56 12.81 -13.46 -4.22
CA THR A 56 13.83 -12.48 -3.83
C THR A 56 14.85 -12.35 -4.96
N ILE A 57 15.40 -11.15 -5.14
CA ILE A 57 16.57 -10.96 -6.01
C ILE A 57 17.80 -11.47 -5.24
N LEU A 58 18.44 -12.50 -5.78
CA LEU A 58 19.62 -13.12 -5.19
C LEU A 58 20.86 -12.27 -5.43
N ASP A 59 21.03 -11.78 -6.65
CA ASP A 59 22.16 -10.95 -7.07
C ASP A 59 21.84 -10.19 -8.36
N SER A 60 22.68 -9.22 -8.71
CA SER A 60 22.57 -8.43 -9.93
C SER A 60 23.92 -7.91 -10.44
N ASP A 61 24.10 -7.91 -11.75
CA ASP A 61 25.25 -7.32 -12.43
C ASP A 61 24.81 -6.46 -13.64
N GLU A 62 25.75 -6.17 -14.55
CA GLU A 62 25.50 -5.40 -15.77
C GLU A 62 24.66 -6.16 -16.82
N ASP A 63 24.68 -7.48 -16.78
CA ASP A 63 23.94 -8.34 -17.72
C ASP A 63 22.51 -8.59 -17.25
N GLY A 64 22.30 -8.71 -15.94
CA GLY A 64 20.98 -8.96 -15.39
C GLY A 64 20.89 -9.27 -13.91
N LEU A 65 19.93 -10.12 -13.58
CA LEU A 65 19.46 -10.39 -12.23
C LEU A 65 19.27 -11.90 -12.05
N TRP A 66 19.73 -12.42 -10.92
CA TRP A 66 19.36 -13.75 -10.45
C TRP A 66 18.23 -13.65 -9.45
N VAL A 67 17.17 -14.41 -9.67
CA VAL A 67 15.94 -14.35 -8.87
C VAL A 67 15.58 -15.75 -8.42
N GLU A 68 15.18 -15.92 -7.15
CA GLU A 68 14.84 -17.23 -6.60
C GLU A 68 13.66 -17.88 -7.35
N GLN A 69 13.74 -19.17 -7.64
CA GLN A 69 12.61 -19.90 -8.22
C GLN A 69 11.52 -20.16 -7.19
N GLY A 70 10.27 -20.26 -7.67
CA GLY A 70 9.16 -20.74 -6.85
C GLY A 70 9.27 -22.24 -6.54
N ARG A 71 8.41 -22.73 -5.65
CA ARG A 71 8.36 -24.17 -5.29
C ARG A 71 7.69 -25.05 -6.35
N SER A 72 6.82 -24.47 -7.18
CA SER A 72 6.08 -25.21 -8.20
C SER A 72 6.87 -25.29 -9.50
N ALA A 73 7.24 -26.51 -9.90
CA ALA A 73 7.89 -26.74 -11.19
C ALA A 73 7.04 -26.27 -12.38
N THR A 74 5.71 -26.31 -12.24
CA THR A 74 4.74 -25.84 -13.24
C THR A 74 4.76 -24.31 -13.35
N GLU A 75 4.68 -23.59 -12.24
CA GLU A 75 4.79 -22.11 -12.25
C GLU A 75 6.15 -21.69 -12.83
N ASN A 76 7.22 -22.37 -12.41
CA ASN A 76 8.55 -22.09 -12.92
C ASN A 76 8.69 -22.36 -14.42
N HIS A 77 7.85 -23.22 -15.00
CA HIS A 77 7.87 -23.50 -16.44
C HIS A 77 7.10 -22.42 -17.18
N ASN A 78 5.93 -22.05 -16.66
CA ASN A 78 5.12 -20.96 -17.22
C ASN A 78 5.84 -19.61 -17.18
N ILE A 79 6.66 -19.36 -16.16
CA ILE A 79 7.52 -18.16 -16.08
C ILE A 79 8.53 -18.15 -17.22
N THR A 80 9.17 -19.28 -17.53
CA THR A 80 10.18 -19.34 -18.60
C THR A 80 9.58 -19.30 -20.01
N GLU A 81 8.35 -19.78 -20.18
CA GLU A 81 7.61 -19.64 -21.43
C GLU A 81 7.03 -18.23 -21.63
N SER A 82 7.01 -17.40 -20.57
CA SER A 82 6.47 -16.05 -20.65
C SER A 82 7.43 -15.09 -21.36
N HIS A 83 7.00 -14.50 -22.48
CA HIS A 83 7.73 -13.47 -23.22
C HIS A 83 7.83 -12.11 -22.50
N LYS A 84 7.18 -11.96 -21.34
CA LYS A 84 7.18 -10.73 -20.57
C LYS A 84 6.85 -11.03 -19.12
N VAL A 85 7.75 -10.64 -18.22
CA VAL A 85 7.54 -10.76 -16.77
C VAL A 85 7.74 -9.40 -16.11
N THR A 86 6.94 -9.11 -15.09
CA THR A 86 7.00 -7.87 -14.32
C THR A 86 7.47 -8.19 -12.92
N LEU A 87 8.56 -7.58 -12.46
CA LEU A 87 9.02 -7.71 -11.09
C LEU A 87 8.63 -6.48 -10.29
N VAL A 88 8.01 -6.71 -9.13
CA VAL A 88 7.66 -5.67 -8.16
C VAL A 88 8.39 -5.94 -6.86
N SER A 89 9.13 -4.95 -6.36
CA SER A 89 9.82 -5.01 -5.06
C SER A 89 9.79 -3.62 -4.41
N SER A 90 10.66 -3.38 -3.42
CA SER A 90 10.84 -2.05 -2.85
C SER A 90 12.31 -1.75 -2.57
N HIS A 91 12.68 -0.49 -2.78
CA HIS A 91 14.00 0.07 -2.48
C HIS A 91 13.84 1.26 -1.54
N ASN A 92 14.39 1.16 -0.32
CA ASN A 92 14.29 2.21 0.70
C ASN A 92 12.85 2.69 0.93
N GLN A 93 11.93 1.74 1.10
CA GLN A 93 10.49 1.99 1.28
C GLN A 93 9.78 2.69 0.10
N VAL A 94 10.37 2.63 -1.09
CA VAL A 94 9.73 3.07 -2.33
C VAL A 94 9.49 1.85 -3.22
N LYS A 95 8.26 1.71 -3.74
CA LYS A 95 7.93 0.62 -4.67
C LYS A 95 8.77 0.73 -5.93
N VAL A 96 9.39 -0.38 -6.32
CA VAL A 96 10.14 -0.53 -7.56
C VAL A 96 9.40 -1.51 -8.44
N GLN A 97 9.17 -1.14 -9.70
CA GLN A 97 8.49 -1.97 -10.69
C GLN A 97 9.23 -1.88 -12.02
N PHE A 98 9.52 -3.03 -12.63
CA PHE A 98 10.10 -3.07 -13.98
C PHE A 98 9.64 -4.31 -14.73
N VAL A 99 9.89 -4.29 -16.04
CA VAL A 99 9.48 -5.34 -16.96
C VAL A 99 10.68 -5.79 -17.78
N VAL A 100 10.80 -7.09 -17.97
CA VAL A 100 11.78 -7.73 -18.85
C VAL A 100 11.08 -8.70 -19.79
N ASN A 101 11.72 -9.01 -20.92
CA ASN A 101 11.11 -9.80 -22.00
C ASN A 101 11.47 -11.29 -21.97
N ALA A 102 12.17 -11.76 -20.94
CA ALA A 102 12.54 -13.16 -20.81
C ALA A 102 12.85 -13.50 -19.36
N ALA A 103 12.67 -14.78 -19.02
CA ALA A 103 13.19 -15.41 -17.82
C ALA A 103 13.76 -16.78 -18.22
N SER A 104 14.98 -17.09 -17.80
CA SER A 104 15.63 -18.38 -18.12
C SER A 104 16.01 -19.11 -16.83
N ARG A 105 15.88 -20.44 -16.80
CA ARG A 105 16.30 -21.23 -15.64
C ARG A 105 17.81 -21.34 -15.64
N VAL A 106 18.42 -20.99 -14.52
CA VAL A 106 19.87 -21.11 -14.29
C VAL A 106 20.12 -21.68 -12.90
N THR A 107 21.38 -21.95 -12.58
CA THR A 107 21.82 -22.22 -11.22
C THR A 107 22.66 -21.04 -10.76
N TYR A 108 22.36 -20.50 -9.57
CA TYR A 108 23.14 -19.45 -8.92
C TYR A 108 23.57 -19.94 -7.55
N ASP A 109 24.87 -19.92 -7.28
CA ASP A 109 25.49 -20.43 -6.05
C ASP A 109 24.97 -21.82 -5.63
N GLY A 110 24.86 -22.74 -6.59
CA GLY A 110 24.37 -24.11 -6.38
C GLY A 110 22.85 -24.26 -6.20
N HIS A 111 22.07 -23.19 -6.27
CA HIS A 111 20.61 -23.20 -6.09
C HIS A 111 19.86 -22.87 -7.39
N PRO A 112 18.67 -23.43 -7.63
CA PRO A 112 17.84 -23.08 -8.78
C PRO A 112 17.41 -21.60 -8.74
N ALA A 113 17.68 -20.88 -9.83
CA ALA A 113 17.33 -19.47 -9.99
C ALA A 113 16.73 -19.20 -11.38
N PHE A 114 16.10 -18.05 -11.55
CA PHE A 114 15.86 -17.44 -12.84
C PHE A 114 16.93 -16.40 -13.12
N PHE A 115 17.42 -16.35 -14.36
CA PHE A 115 18.13 -15.19 -14.88
C PHE A 115 17.16 -14.32 -15.66
N LEU A 116 17.08 -13.04 -15.27
CA LEU A 116 16.33 -11.99 -15.95
C LEU A 116 17.33 -11.00 -16.55
N PRO A 117 17.21 -10.61 -17.83
CA PRO A 117 18.09 -9.59 -18.40
C PRO A 117 17.90 -8.25 -17.69
N ILE A 118 18.94 -7.42 -17.67
CA ILE A 118 18.86 -6.09 -17.07
C ILE A 118 17.72 -5.28 -17.70
N PRO A 119 16.85 -4.62 -16.91
CA PRO A 119 15.75 -3.85 -17.48
C PRO A 119 16.29 -2.57 -18.12
N THR A 120 15.73 -2.20 -19.28
CA THR A 120 16.06 -0.92 -19.95
C THR A 120 15.56 0.30 -19.19
N SER A 121 14.59 0.09 -18.29
CA SER A 121 14.10 1.10 -17.37
C SER A 121 13.34 0.47 -16.22
N LEU A 122 13.29 1.15 -15.08
CA LEU A 122 12.45 0.80 -13.94
C LEU A 122 11.68 2.02 -13.44
N TYR A 123 10.57 1.79 -12.77
CA TYR A 123 9.82 2.82 -12.06
C TYR A 123 10.11 2.74 -10.57
N ARG A 124 10.50 3.86 -9.97
CA ARG A 124 10.64 4.04 -8.52
C ARG A 124 9.54 5.00 -8.07
N LEU A 125 8.40 4.44 -7.66
CA LEU A 125 7.10 5.13 -7.56
C LEU A 125 6.96 5.98 -6.28
N GLN A 126 7.80 7.00 -6.13
CA GLN A 126 7.74 7.93 -5.00
C GLN A 126 6.77 9.08 -5.28
N ARG A 127 5.46 8.79 -5.25
CA ARG A 127 4.38 9.75 -5.56
C ARG A 127 3.99 10.69 -4.41
N ARG A 128 4.69 10.65 -3.27
CA ARG A 128 4.26 11.36 -2.06
C ARG A 128 5.05 12.64 -1.87
N GLU A 129 4.37 13.78 -1.99
CA GLU A 129 4.90 15.10 -1.64
C GLU A 129 4.97 15.33 -0.12
N PHE A 130 4.11 14.64 0.65
CA PHE A 130 4.04 14.76 2.10
C PHE A 130 4.28 13.41 2.80
N PHE A 131 5.05 13.45 3.88
CA PHE A 131 5.20 12.30 4.78
C PHE A 131 3.85 11.92 5.43
N ARG A 132 3.60 10.62 5.56
CA ARG A 132 2.41 10.08 6.23
C ARG A 132 2.78 9.53 7.59
N LEU A 133 2.24 10.15 8.63
CA LEU A 133 2.31 9.62 9.98
C LEU A 133 1.23 8.56 10.14
N SER A 134 1.63 7.30 10.32
CA SER A 134 0.68 6.24 10.69
C SER A 134 0.24 6.43 12.13
N LEU A 135 -1.08 6.38 12.36
CA LEU A 135 -1.66 6.51 13.68
C LEU A 135 -1.76 5.12 14.32
N PRO A 136 -1.32 4.93 15.58
CA PRO A 136 -1.52 3.68 16.28
C PRO A 136 -3.01 3.34 16.38
N SER A 137 -3.38 2.05 16.31
CA SER A 137 -4.78 1.62 16.47
C SER A 137 -5.36 1.96 17.85
N SER A 138 -4.50 2.20 18.85
CA SER A 138 -4.88 2.69 20.17
C SER A 138 -5.22 4.18 20.20
N GLU A 139 -4.83 4.95 19.18
CA GLU A 139 -5.16 6.36 19.10
C GLU A 139 -6.57 6.56 18.58
N HIS A 140 -7.39 7.26 19.35
CA HIS A 140 -8.80 7.52 19.05
C HIS A 140 -8.99 8.76 18.16
N LEU A 141 -8.08 9.02 17.22
CA LEU A 141 -8.28 10.11 16.27
C LEU A 141 -9.37 9.72 15.28
N ARG A 142 -10.44 10.49 15.29
CA ARG A 142 -11.61 10.30 14.41
C ARG A 142 -11.81 11.55 13.57
N CYS A 143 -12.09 11.34 12.30
CA CYS A 143 -12.57 12.37 11.40
C CYS A 143 -14.10 12.48 11.53
N LEU A 144 -14.60 13.70 11.68
CA LEU A 144 -16.03 13.99 11.66
C LEU A 144 -16.41 14.49 10.26
N ILE A 145 -17.36 13.82 9.62
CA ILE A 145 -17.76 14.11 8.24
C ILE A 145 -19.28 14.14 8.14
N ASN A 146 -19.83 15.11 7.41
CA ASN A 146 -21.24 15.06 7.02
C ASN A 146 -21.40 14.22 5.76
N ALA A 147 -22.17 13.14 5.85
CA ALA A 147 -22.57 12.35 4.70
C ALA A 147 -24.08 12.45 4.48
N THR A 148 -24.52 12.41 3.23
CA THR A 148 -25.94 12.34 2.86
C THR A 148 -26.31 10.89 2.60
N LYS A 149 -27.29 10.35 3.34
CA LYS A 149 -27.90 9.04 3.05
C LYS A 149 -29.34 9.20 2.56
N PRO A 150 -29.82 8.32 1.66
CA PRO A 150 -31.25 8.23 1.36
C PRO A 150 -32.00 7.94 2.65
N LYS A 151 -33.12 8.63 2.88
CA LYS A 151 -33.99 8.35 4.02
C LYS A 151 -34.54 6.93 3.84
N GLU A 152 -34.35 6.06 4.83
CA GLU A 152 -35.02 4.75 4.84
C GLU A 152 -36.52 4.99 5.06
N GLU A 153 -37.29 4.91 3.97
CA GLU A 153 -38.75 4.86 4.02
C GLU A 153 -39.23 3.51 3.52
N ASN A 154 -40.09 2.87 4.33
CA ASN A 154 -40.72 1.60 4.00
C ASN A 154 -41.39 1.70 2.62
N ALA A 155 -40.98 0.84 1.70
CA ALA A 155 -41.37 0.84 0.30
C ALA A 155 -42.89 0.97 0.09
N ALA A 156 -43.31 2.10 -0.47
CA ALA A 156 -44.46 2.16 -1.37
C ALA A 156 -44.42 3.45 -2.20
N SER A 157 -44.48 3.28 -3.51
CA SER A 157 -44.94 4.22 -4.54
C SER A 157 -43.92 5.12 -5.24
N ASP A 158 -44.28 5.37 -6.50
CA ASP A 158 -43.47 5.85 -7.62
C ASP A 158 -42.95 7.29 -7.48
N ALA A 159 -41.72 7.48 -7.99
CA ALA A 159 -41.20 8.73 -8.55
C ALA A 159 -41.21 10.01 -7.66
N ALA A 160 -41.12 9.89 -6.33
CA ALA A 160 -40.73 11.02 -5.49
C ALA A 160 -39.19 11.17 -5.43
N PRO A 161 -38.65 12.40 -5.40
CA PRO A 161 -37.22 12.59 -5.18
C PRO A 161 -36.83 12.03 -3.80
N LEU A 162 -35.84 11.13 -3.78
CA LEU A 162 -35.28 10.55 -2.56
C LEU A 162 -34.89 11.68 -1.60
N GLU A 163 -35.60 11.81 -0.48
CA GLU A 163 -35.19 12.74 0.56
C GLU A 163 -33.84 12.28 1.13
N MET A 164 -32.83 13.17 1.09
CA MET A 164 -31.51 12.88 1.62
C MET A 164 -31.39 13.43 3.04
N THR A 165 -30.99 12.60 3.98
CA THR A 165 -30.70 13.01 5.36
C THR A 165 -29.20 13.18 5.55
N VAL A 166 -28.77 14.29 6.16
CA VAL A 166 -27.37 14.51 6.55
C VAL A 166 -27.13 13.81 7.89
N ILE A 167 -26.10 12.97 7.94
CA ILE A 167 -25.65 12.28 9.15
C ILE A 167 -24.19 12.63 9.46
N ASP A 168 -23.88 12.73 10.76
CA ASP A 168 -22.52 12.95 11.25
C ASP A 168 -21.80 11.59 11.38
N LEU A 169 -20.77 11.39 10.56
CA LEU A 169 -19.95 10.19 10.59
C LEU A 169 -18.69 10.43 11.41
N GLN A 170 -18.41 9.52 12.34
CA GLN A 170 -17.12 9.48 13.05
C GLN A 170 -16.29 8.32 12.54
N ILE A 171 -15.31 8.60 11.69
CA ILE A 171 -14.51 7.56 11.04
C ILE A 171 -13.09 7.56 11.60
N PRO A 172 -12.56 6.42 12.09
CA PRO A 172 -11.19 6.33 12.55
C PRO A 172 -10.16 6.73 11.48
N ALA A 173 -9.15 7.49 11.89
CA ALA A 173 -8.03 7.86 11.03
C ALA A 173 -6.92 6.80 11.08
N ALA A 174 -6.47 6.33 9.93
CA ALA A 174 -5.34 5.40 9.77
C ALA A 174 -3.99 6.12 9.73
N ASP A 175 -3.92 7.20 8.95
CA ASP A 175 -2.73 8.01 8.76
C ASP A 175 -3.08 9.46 8.43
N ILE A 176 -2.15 10.38 8.69
CA ILE A 176 -2.28 11.81 8.38
C ILE A 176 -1.03 12.33 7.68
N SER A 177 -1.20 13.30 6.78
CA SER A 177 -0.12 14.02 6.08
C SER A 177 -0.50 15.48 5.84
N GLY A 178 0.44 16.28 5.36
CA GLY A 178 0.18 17.67 4.96
C GLY A 178 -0.86 17.83 3.84
N GLY A 179 -1.11 16.77 3.05
CA GLY A 179 -2.07 16.78 1.95
C GLY A 179 -3.40 16.08 2.24
N GLY A 180 -3.59 15.44 3.41
CA GLY A 180 -4.84 14.74 3.72
C GLY A 180 -4.74 13.65 4.79
N VAL A 181 -5.85 12.95 4.99
CA VAL A 181 -6.04 11.89 6.00
C VAL A 181 -6.51 10.58 5.35
N GLY A 182 -5.96 9.45 5.77
CA GLY A 182 -6.46 8.12 5.45
C GLY A 182 -7.49 7.67 6.48
N LEU A 183 -8.64 7.20 6.03
CA LEU A 183 -9.75 6.76 6.89
C LEU A 183 -9.95 5.24 6.80
N ILE A 184 -10.47 4.64 7.87
CA ILE A 184 -10.82 3.21 7.90
C ILE A 184 -12.33 3.09 8.11
N CYS A 185 -13.02 2.52 7.13
CA CYS A 185 -14.45 2.22 7.19
C CYS A 185 -14.66 0.71 7.07
N MET A 186 -15.73 0.19 7.67
CA MET A 186 -16.17 -1.17 7.31
C MET A 186 -16.94 -1.12 5.99
N GLU A 187 -16.75 -2.17 5.19
CA GLU A 187 -17.43 -2.32 3.91
C GLU A 187 -18.96 -2.34 4.12
N GLY A 188 -19.69 -1.56 3.32
CA GLY A 188 -21.15 -1.45 3.40
C GLY A 188 -21.69 -0.52 4.51
N GLU A 189 -20.85 0.00 5.42
CA GLU A 189 -21.33 1.01 6.39
C GLU A 189 -21.66 2.35 5.71
N PHE A 190 -20.82 2.74 4.72
CA PHE A 190 -20.92 3.98 3.96
C PHE A 190 -20.41 3.76 2.54
N GLU A 191 -21.07 4.38 1.57
CA GLU A 191 -20.66 4.35 0.16
C GLU A 191 -20.17 5.76 -0.19
N PHE A 192 -18.91 5.85 -0.63
CA PHE A 192 -18.28 7.10 -1.05
C PHE A 192 -17.92 6.98 -2.53
N GLU A 193 -18.19 8.03 -3.29
CA GLU A 193 -17.81 8.06 -4.70
C GLU A 193 -16.42 8.70 -4.87
N PRO A 194 -15.53 8.13 -5.71
CA PRO A 194 -14.28 8.77 -6.06
C PRO A 194 -14.48 10.21 -6.59
N GLY A 195 -13.91 11.19 -5.88
CA GLY A 195 -14.04 12.61 -6.21
C GLY A 195 -15.17 13.35 -5.48
N GLU A 196 -15.95 12.65 -4.65
CA GLU A 196 -16.94 13.27 -3.78
C GLU A 196 -16.29 14.27 -2.82
N LYS A 197 -16.92 15.43 -2.67
CA LYS A 197 -16.46 16.50 -1.77
C LYS A 197 -17.20 16.41 -0.46
N LEU A 198 -16.51 15.87 0.53
CA LEU A 198 -17.03 15.76 1.90
C LEU A 198 -16.78 17.05 2.67
N SER A 199 -17.82 17.53 3.36
CA SER A 199 -17.78 18.76 4.15
C SER A 199 -17.81 18.44 5.64
N TYR A 200 -17.08 19.20 6.45
CA TYR A 200 -17.21 19.17 7.91
C TYR A 200 -18.47 19.95 8.32
N PRO A 201 -19.20 19.53 9.38
CA PRO A 201 -20.34 20.30 9.89
C PRO A 201 -19.88 21.70 10.29
N ARG A 202 -20.39 22.73 9.62
CA ARG A 202 -20.13 24.13 9.99
C ARG A 202 -20.77 24.41 11.35
N GLN A 203 -20.09 24.06 12.44
CA GLN A 203 -20.44 24.59 13.76
C GLN A 203 -19.97 26.05 13.77
N SER A 204 -20.95 26.94 13.89
CA SER A 204 -20.69 28.34 14.22
C SER A 204 -19.93 28.39 15.55
N ARG A 205 -18.69 28.87 15.47
CA ARG A 205 -17.72 29.14 16.57
C ARG A 205 -16.86 27.96 17.03
N GLY A 206 -15.62 27.99 16.56
CA GLY A 206 -14.42 27.86 17.40
C GLY A 206 -14.03 26.46 17.87
N PHE A 207 -12.77 26.11 17.57
CA PHE A 207 -11.97 25.01 18.09
C PHE A 207 -12.02 23.66 17.35
N ILE A 208 -10.81 23.20 17.01
CA ILE A 208 -10.47 21.79 16.89
C ILE A 208 -10.61 21.21 18.31
N SER A 209 -11.70 20.48 18.60
CA SER A 209 -11.79 19.72 19.85
C SER A 209 -11.08 18.38 19.67
N ILE A 210 -9.82 18.30 20.10
CA ILE A 210 -9.22 17.01 20.44
C ILE A 210 -9.87 16.61 21.76
N SER A 211 -10.86 15.72 21.73
CA SER A 211 -11.37 15.11 22.96
C SER A 211 -10.39 14.00 23.36
N PRO A 212 -9.61 14.15 24.46
CA PRO A 212 -8.86 13.02 24.98
C PRO A 212 -9.88 11.99 25.47
N SER A 213 -9.79 10.75 24.99
CA SER A 213 -10.51 9.65 25.63
C SER A 213 -10.09 9.64 27.10
N LYS A 214 -11.07 9.61 28.00
CA LYS A 214 -10.81 9.57 29.45
C LYS A 214 -9.93 8.36 29.74
N GLY A 215 -8.66 8.61 30.06
CA GLY A 215 -7.79 7.64 30.66
C GLY A 215 -8.46 7.07 31.91
N GLN A 216 -8.75 5.79 31.87
CA GLN A 216 -9.23 5.03 33.02
C GLN A 216 -8.14 5.12 34.10
N LYS A 217 -8.41 5.85 35.18
CA LYS A 217 -7.55 5.88 36.37
C LYS A 217 -7.38 4.43 36.82
N ARG A 218 -6.15 3.91 36.74
CA ARG A 218 -5.77 2.72 37.50
C ARG A 218 -5.66 3.16 38.95
N ASP A 219 -6.52 2.62 39.80
CA ASP A 219 -6.40 2.79 41.24
C ASP A 219 -5.10 2.14 41.73
N ALA A 220 -4.34 2.89 42.52
CA ALA A 220 -3.16 2.39 43.21
C ALA A 220 -3.58 1.40 44.32
N PRO A 221 -2.84 0.30 44.55
CA PRO A 221 -3.15 -0.61 45.65
C PRO A 221 -2.93 0.12 46.98
N LYS A 222 -3.97 0.14 47.82
CA LYS A 222 -3.91 0.66 49.20
C LYS A 222 -2.88 -0.15 50.00
N GLY A 223 -1.99 0.57 50.68
CA GLY A 223 -0.95 0.02 51.53
C GLY A 223 -1.49 -0.90 52.62
N ALA A 224 -0.72 -1.96 52.88
CA ALA A 224 -0.88 -2.82 54.04
C ALA A 224 -0.66 -1.98 55.31
N GLY A 225 -1.71 -1.87 56.11
CA GLY A 225 -1.64 -1.35 57.46
C GLY A 225 -0.94 -2.35 58.37
N SER A 226 0.04 -1.84 59.10
CA SER A 226 0.65 -2.44 60.27
C SER A 226 -0.38 -2.87 61.31
N HIS A 227 -0.31 -4.12 61.77
CA HIS A 227 -0.75 -4.47 63.11
C HIS A 227 0.48 -4.84 63.94
N ALA A 228 0.54 -4.22 65.12
CA ALA A 228 1.44 -4.52 66.21
C ALA A 228 1.20 -5.93 66.78
#